data_AF-A0A7R7CPF5-F1
#
_entry.id   AF-A0A7R7CPF5-F1
#
_cell.length_a   1.000
_cell.length_b   1.000
_cell.length_c   1.000
_cell.angle_alpha   90.00
_cell.angle_beta   90.00
_cell.angle_gamma   90.00
#
_symmetry.space_group_name_H-M   'P 1'
#
loop_
_entity.id
_entity.type
_entity.pdbx_description
1 polymer ?
#
loop_
_entity_poly.entity_id
_entity_poly.type
_entity_poly.pdbx_seq_one_letter_code
_entity_poly.pdbx_strand_id
1 'polypeptide(L)'
;MVPAEELHRLNVWLYNSGLKLLAQIHSHPGRAYHSTTDDAYAVATTVGCLSLVVPNFAREPFDFARVAAYRLDGKANWNALPSAALSRMITITS
;
A
#
# COMPACT_ATOMS: atom_id res chain seq x y z
N MET A 1 8.59 10.66 0.58
CA MET A 1 7.50 11.14 1.45
C MET A 1 6.57 12.01 0.63
N VAL A 2 5.26 11.80 0.74
CA VAL A 2 4.25 12.67 0.11
C VAL A 2 4.02 13.88 1.03
N PRO A 3 4.07 15.12 0.52
CA PRO A 3 3.80 16.31 1.33
C PRO A 3 2.39 16.31 1.93
N ALA A 4 2.22 16.93 3.10
CA ALA A 4 0.93 17.00 3.79
C ALA A 4 -0.18 17.69 2.95
N GLU A 5 0.19 18.71 2.18
CA GLU A 5 -0.73 19.42 1.26
C GLU A 5 -1.29 18.47 0.19
N GLU A 6 -0.46 17.59 -0.37
CA GLU A 6 -0.90 16.61 -1.36
C GLU A 6 -1.79 15.53 -0.74
N LEU A 7 -1.51 15.11 0.50
CA LEU A 7 -2.40 14.19 1.23
C LEU A 7 -3.77 14.83 1.47
N HIS A 8 -3.81 16.10 1.85
CA HIS A 8 -5.05 16.84 2.04
C HIS A 8 -5.83 16.97 0.72
N ARG A 9 -5.16 17.38 -0.36
CA ARG A 9 -5.76 17.51 -1.69
C ARG A 9 -6.35 16.18 -2.17
N LEU A 10 -5.64 15.07 -1.98
CA LEU A 10 -6.11 13.72 -2.32
C LEU A 10 -7.37 13.35 -1.52
N ASN A 11 -7.36 13.58 -0.21
CA ASN A 11 -8.51 13.24 0.65
C ASN A 11 -9.76 14.03 0.28
N VAL A 12 -9.62 15.33 -0.03
CA VAL A 12 -10.72 16.17 -0.51
C VAL A 12 -11.27 15.64 -1.84
N TRP A 13 -10.38 15.30 -2.78
CA TRP A 13 -10.80 14.76 -4.07
C TRP A 13 -11.53 13.41 -3.94
N LEU A 14 -11.02 12.49 -3.13
CA LEU A 14 -11.66 11.20 -2.86
C LEU A 14 -13.05 11.39 -2.25
N TYR A 15 -13.17 12.27 -1.24
CA TYR A 15 -14.44 12.58 -0.59
C TYR A 15 -15.46 13.13 -1.58
N ASN A 16 -15.09 14.16 -2.36
CA ASN A 16 -15.96 14.79 -3.35
C ASN A 16 -16.39 13.81 -4.46
N SER A 17 -15.55 12.82 -4.75
CA SER A 17 -15.83 11.80 -5.76
C SER A 17 -16.60 10.59 -5.21
N GLY A 18 -16.91 10.56 -3.90
CA GLY A 18 -17.51 9.39 -3.25
C GLY A 18 -16.62 8.14 -3.26
N LEU A 19 -15.30 8.33 -3.41
CA LEU A 19 -14.31 7.27 -3.49
C LEU A 19 -13.59 7.07 -2.16
N LYS A 20 -12.98 5.89 -2.01
CA LYS A 20 -12.13 5.55 -0.86
C LYS A 20 -10.83 4.98 -1.36
N LEU A 21 -9.73 5.33 -0.67
CA LEU A 21 -8.45 4.70 -0.90
C LEU A 21 -8.48 3.28 -0.29
N LEU A 22 -8.26 2.26 -1.10
CA LEU A 22 -8.24 0.85 -0.65
C LEU A 22 -6.82 0.32 -0.42
N ALA A 23 -5.87 0.83 -1.21
CA ALA A 23 -4.50 0.37 -1.18
C ALA A 23 -3.55 1.49 -1.59
N GLN A 24 -2.32 1.43 -1.07
CA GLN A 24 -1.17 2.15 -1.60
C GLN A 24 -0.14 1.14 -2.13
N ILE A 25 0.58 1.54 -3.17
CA ILE A 25 1.67 0.75 -3.75
C ILE A 25 2.89 1.64 -3.98
N HIS A 26 4.06 1.15 -3.63
CA HIS A 26 5.33 1.78 -3.94
C HIS A 26 6.41 0.71 -4.16
N SER A 27 7.59 1.13 -4.59
CA SER A 27 8.69 0.20 -4.88
C SER A 27 9.98 0.59 -4.18
N HIS A 28 10.76 -0.41 -3.78
CA HIS A 28 12.09 -0.23 -3.20
C HIS A 28 13.19 -0.57 -4.22
N PRO A 29 14.42 -0.02 -4.06
CA PRO A 29 15.56 -0.38 -4.90
C PRO A 29 15.95 -1.86 -4.84
N GLY A 30 15.61 -2.55 -3.75
CA GLY A 30 15.99 -3.92 -3.47
C GLY A 30 14.82 -4.72 -2.91
N ARG A 31 15.03 -5.37 -1.75
CA ARG A 31 14.03 -6.19 -1.06
C ARG A 31 12.76 -5.38 -0.73
N ALA A 32 11.60 -6.03 -0.86
CA ALA A 32 10.32 -5.52 -0.40
C ALA A 32 10.13 -5.75 1.11
N TYR A 33 9.80 -4.71 1.84
CA TYR A 33 9.44 -4.72 3.27
C TYR A 33 8.85 -3.35 3.63
N HIS A 34 8.07 -3.27 4.71
CA HIS A 34 7.71 -1.98 5.32
C HIS A 34 8.87 -1.46 6.17
N SER A 35 9.41 -0.30 5.79
CA SER A 35 10.33 0.48 6.59
C SER A 35 9.58 1.34 7.61
N THR A 36 10.29 1.85 8.61
CA THR A 36 9.73 2.80 9.59
C THR A 36 9.19 4.06 8.93
N THR A 37 9.75 4.47 7.79
CA THR A 37 9.23 5.60 7.00
C THR A 37 7.92 5.26 6.32
N ASP A 38 7.75 4.01 5.87
CA ASP A 38 6.51 3.58 5.22
C ASP A 38 5.35 3.50 6.22
N ASP A 39 5.64 3.10 7.47
CA ASP A 39 4.68 3.10 8.56
C ASP A 39 4.26 4.52 8.96
N ALA A 40 5.24 5.42 9.12
CA ALA A 40 5.02 6.77 9.63
C ALA A 40 4.34 7.71 8.62
N TYR A 41 4.53 7.48 7.32
CA TYR A 41 4.08 8.39 6.26
C TYR A 41 3.19 7.70 5.22
N ALA A 42 2.46 6.67 5.63
CA ALA A 42 1.47 6.01 4.78
C ALA A 42 0.38 7.00 4.33
N VAL A 43 0.08 6.98 3.03
CA VAL A 43 -1.05 7.70 2.43
C VAL A 43 -2.36 7.01 2.82
N ALA A 44 -2.35 5.68 2.89
CA ALA A 44 -3.50 4.88 3.25
C ALA A 44 -3.71 4.82 4.78
N THR A 45 -4.73 5.53 5.27
CA THR A 45 -5.00 5.70 6.71
C THR A 45 -6.31 5.06 7.17
N THR A 46 -7.10 4.47 6.27
CA THR A 46 -8.37 3.82 6.63
C THR A 46 -8.12 2.38 7.10
N VAL A 47 -8.78 1.98 8.20
CA VAL A 47 -8.70 0.62 8.72
C VAL A 47 -9.05 -0.39 7.62
N GLY A 48 -8.21 -1.41 7.48
CA GLY A 48 -8.34 -2.45 6.47
C GLY A 48 -7.61 -2.15 5.15
N CYS A 49 -7.10 -0.93 4.94
CA CYS A 49 -6.29 -0.61 3.77
C CYS A 49 -5.05 -1.49 3.64
N LEU A 50 -4.63 -1.66 2.38
CA LEU A 50 -3.43 -2.39 2.04
C LEU A 50 -2.25 -1.45 1.76
N SER A 51 -1.05 -1.88 2.14
CA SER A 51 0.20 -1.27 1.69
C SER A 51 1.05 -2.34 1.01
N LEU A 52 1.37 -2.12 -0.27
CA LEU A 52 2.12 -3.06 -1.10
C LEU A 52 3.49 -2.47 -1.45
N VAL A 53 4.53 -3.25 -1.20
CA VAL A 53 5.91 -2.89 -1.55
C VAL A 53 6.40 -3.85 -2.63
N VAL A 54 6.73 -3.30 -3.80
CA VAL A 54 7.30 -4.06 -4.92
C VAL A 54 8.83 -3.92 -4.91
N PRO A 55 9.61 -5.01 -5.05
CA PRO A 55 11.06 -4.92 -5.03
C PRO A 55 11.63 -4.34 -6.33
N ASN A 56 12.92 -4.03 -6.32
CA ASN A 56 13.75 -3.73 -7.50
C ASN A 56 13.16 -2.67 -8.45
N PHE A 57 12.59 -1.60 -7.88
CA PHE A 57 11.91 -0.52 -8.60
C PHE A 57 10.84 -1.00 -9.58
N ALA A 58 10.19 -2.13 -9.29
CA ALA A 58 9.22 -2.77 -10.17
C ALA A 58 9.74 -3.00 -11.61
N ARG A 59 11.07 -3.20 -11.79
CA ARG A 59 11.70 -3.43 -13.09
C ARG A 59 11.56 -4.87 -13.60
N GLU A 60 11.07 -5.75 -12.74
CA GLU A 60 10.89 -7.18 -13.03
C GLU A 60 9.41 -7.50 -13.25
N PRO A 61 9.08 -8.63 -13.92
CA PRO A 61 7.70 -9.09 -14.02
C PRO A 61 7.02 -9.16 -12.66
N PHE A 62 5.76 -8.75 -12.60
CA PHE A 62 5.01 -8.72 -11.35
C PHE A 62 4.77 -10.14 -10.81
N ASP A 63 5.07 -10.34 -9.53
CA ASP A 63 4.87 -11.60 -8.82
C ASP A 63 4.45 -11.32 -7.37
N PHE A 64 3.26 -11.79 -6.99
CA PHE A 64 2.74 -11.65 -5.62
C PHE A 64 3.64 -12.30 -4.56
N ALA A 65 4.43 -13.33 -4.91
CA ALA A 65 5.37 -13.96 -3.98
C ALA A 65 6.53 -13.03 -3.59
N ARG A 66 6.77 -11.98 -4.38
CA ARG A 66 7.88 -11.03 -4.19
C ARG A 66 7.43 -9.70 -3.60
N VAL A 67 6.13 -9.49 -3.48
CA VAL A 67 5.53 -8.29 -2.88
C VAL A 67 5.45 -8.47 -1.36
N ALA A 68 5.92 -7.47 -0.62
CA ALA A 68 5.60 -7.39 0.80
C ALA A 68 4.28 -6.64 0.94
N ALA A 69 3.31 -7.26 1.61
CA ALA A 69 1.98 -6.70 1.79
C ALA A 69 1.63 -6.60 3.27
N TYR A 70 0.97 -5.49 3.62
CA TYR A 70 0.56 -5.20 4.98
C TYR A 70 -0.88 -4.68 5.00
N ARG A 71 -1.58 -4.94 6.09
CA ARG A 71 -2.94 -4.46 6.33
C ARG A 71 -3.00 -3.62 7.60
N LEU A 72 -3.61 -2.44 7.48
CA LEU A 72 -3.83 -1.55 8.61
C LEU A 72 -4.95 -2.10 9.51
N ASP A 73 -4.69 -2.27 10.80
CA ASP A 73 -5.71 -2.65 11.77
C ASP A 73 -6.33 -1.45 12.51
N GLY A 74 -7.32 -1.72 13.37
CA GLY A 74 -7.99 -0.69 14.18
C GLY A 74 -7.14 -0.09 15.30
N LYS A 75 -5.91 -0.59 15.50
CA LYS A 75 -4.91 -0.07 16.46
C LYS A 75 -3.79 0.68 15.74
N ALA A 76 -3.97 0.99 14.46
CA ALA A 76 -2.98 1.63 13.59
C ALA A 76 -1.67 0.84 13.40
N ASN A 77 -1.71 -0.49 13.51
CA ASN A 77 -0.56 -1.34 13.16
C ASN A 77 -0.68 -1.88 11.75
N TRP A 78 0.47 -1.95 11.07
CA TRP A 78 0.63 -2.64 9.80
C TRP A 78 0.95 -4.11 10.03
N ASN A 79 -0.02 -4.98 9.76
CA ASN A 79 0.13 -6.42 9.93
C ASN A 79 0.51 -7.08 8.60
N ALA A 80 1.61 -7.82 8.59
CA ALA A 80 2.06 -8.52 7.39
C ALA A 80 1.00 -9.52 6.90
N LEU A 81 0.78 -9.53 5.59
CA LEU A 81 -0.10 -10.48 4.91
C LEU A 81 0.71 -11.49 4.11
N PRO A 82 0.43 -12.80 4.24
CA PRO A 82 0.99 -13.81 3.36
C PRO A 82 0.59 -13.56 1.90
N SER A 83 1.47 -13.86 0.96
CA SER A 83 1.22 -13.71 -0.49
C SER A 83 -0.04 -14.45 -0.94
N ALA A 84 -0.30 -15.65 -0.40
CA ALA A 84 -1.50 -16.44 -0.70
C ALA A 84 -2.80 -15.78 -0.20
N ALA A 85 -2.75 -14.93 0.84
CA ALA A 85 -3.89 -14.15 1.28
C ALA A 85 -4.10 -12.95 0.36
N LEU A 86 -3.02 -12.27 -0.02
CA LEU A 86 -3.04 -11.14 -0.93
C LEU A 86 -3.63 -11.51 -2.30
N SER A 87 -3.24 -12.66 -2.86
CA SER A 87 -3.73 -13.14 -4.17
C SER A 87 -5.23 -13.47 -4.19
N ARG A 88 -5.86 -13.62 -3.02
CA ARG A 88 -7.33 -13.78 -2.90
C ARG A 88 -8.05 -12.44 -2.78
N MET A 89 -7.32 -11.35 -2.50
CA MET A 89 -7.86 -10.01 -2.33
C MET A 89 -7.72 -9.17 -3.61
N ILE A 90 -6.63 -9.36 -4.36
CA ILE A 90 -6.31 -8.57 -5.54
C ILE A 90 -6.17 -9.50 -6.75
N THR A 91 -6.87 -9.16 -7.82
CA THR A 91 -6.68 -9.77 -9.14
C THR A 91 -6.15 -8.71 -10.10
N ILE A 92 -5.12 -9.06 -10.86
CA ILE A 92 -4.57 -8.20 -11.93
C ILE A 92 -4.99 -8.86 -13.25
N THR A 93 -5.79 -8.16 -14.04
CA THR A 93 -6.26 -8.61 -15.35
C THR A 93 -5.50 -7.87 -16.45
N SER A 94 -5.23 -8.56 -17.56
CA SER A 94 -4.64 -8.01 -18.78
C SER A 94 -5.70 -7.39 -19.68
#